data_AF-A0AAE0DMC2-F1
#
_entry.id   AF-A0AAE0DMC2-F1
#
_cell.length_a   1.000
_cell.length_b   1.000
_cell.length_c   1.000
_cell.angle_alpha   90.00
_cell.angle_beta   90.00
_cell.angle_gamma   90.00
#
_symmetry.space_group_name_H-M   'P 1'
#
loop_
_entity.id
_entity.type
_entity.pdbx_description
1 polymer ?
#
loop_
_entity_poly.entity_id
_entity_poly.type
_entity_poly.pdbx_seq_one_letter_code
_entity_poly.pdbx_strand_id
1 'polypeptide(L)'
;MAERSPYLDDLIKEVKTELEKRKAKTGGRIPQVLVIGLWEDVELVPYLCREAGIPDTQKNLVNWDLPETMNRPGPYAEIRKADVNFRQLHLSKRQGSPPFIPEYFLKEGKRNLGVVCDVSCDATNPHNPIPFCNQATYFNKPTISVSGFTEPPLSYITIDHLPSLLPRGMCSLPLPHTIINERVLTAF
;
A
#
# COMPACT_ATOMS: atom_id res chain seq x y z
N MET A 1 -27.47 -11.77 3.24
CA MET A 1 -26.23 -11.25 3.86
C MET A 1 -25.14 -12.24 3.51
N ALA A 2 -24.14 -11.84 2.72
CA ALA A 2 -23.05 -12.75 2.37
C ALA A 2 -22.28 -13.10 3.64
N GLU A 3 -22.04 -14.39 3.86
CA GLU A 3 -21.33 -14.90 5.03
C GLU A 3 -19.88 -14.40 5.01
N ARG A 4 -19.43 -13.77 6.09
CA ARG A 4 -18.05 -13.29 6.23
C ARG A 4 -17.14 -14.52 6.18
N SER A 5 -16.18 -14.52 5.27
CA SER A 5 -15.34 -15.68 5.12
C SER A 5 -14.28 -15.74 6.24
N PRO A 6 -14.01 -16.93 6.81
CA PRO A 6 -13.05 -17.11 7.90
C PRO A 6 -11.63 -16.62 7.54
N TYR A 7 -11.24 -16.66 6.25
CA TYR A 7 -9.95 -16.15 5.80
C TYR A 7 -9.78 -14.64 6.02
N LEU A 8 -10.88 -13.88 5.97
CA LEU A 8 -10.86 -12.43 6.21
C LEU A 8 -10.65 -12.13 7.70
N ASP A 9 -11.24 -12.92 8.58
CA ASP A 9 -11.06 -12.77 10.03
C ASP A 9 -9.62 -13.09 10.45
N ASP A 10 -9.02 -14.13 9.89
CA ASP A 10 -7.62 -14.48 10.13
C ASP A 10 -6.68 -13.37 9.65
N LEU A 11 -6.89 -12.85 8.43
CA LEU A 11 -6.12 -11.71 7.92
C LEU A 11 -6.27 -10.48 8.82
N ILE A 12 -7.48 -10.13 9.23
CA ILE A 12 -7.71 -8.98 10.12
C ILE A 12 -6.97 -9.18 11.44
N LYS A 13 -6.99 -10.38 12.00
CA LYS A 13 -6.29 -10.73 13.24
C LYS A 13 -4.77 -10.60 13.07
N GLU A 14 -4.22 -11.03 11.94
CA GLU A 14 -2.80 -10.88 11.62
C GLU A 14 -2.41 -9.40 11.48
N VAL A 15 -3.18 -8.60 10.76
CA VAL A 15 -2.96 -7.14 10.62
C VAL A 15 -3.04 -6.45 11.98
N LYS A 16 -4.02 -6.76 12.81
CA LYS A 16 -4.12 -6.26 14.19
C LYS A 16 -2.86 -6.57 15.00
N THR A 17 -2.42 -7.82 14.92
CA THR A 17 -1.27 -8.29 15.70
C THR A 17 -0.01 -7.52 15.32
N GLU A 18 0.22 -7.30 14.02
CA GLU A 18 1.40 -6.56 13.58
C GLU A 18 1.29 -5.06 13.86
N LEU A 19 0.10 -4.47 13.70
CA LEU A 19 -0.16 -3.09 14.08
C LEU A 19 0.16 -2.84 15.57
N GLU A 20 -0.24 -3.74 16.47
CA GLU A 20 0.08 -3.62 17.90
C GLU A 20 1.59 -3.75 18.17
N LYS A 21 2.29 -4.69 17.49
CA LYS A 21 3.76 -4.78 17.58
C LYS A 21 4.41 -3.49 17.10
N ARG A 22 3.90 -2.89 16.02
CA ARG A 22 4.41 -1.64 15.46
C ARG A 22 4.19 -0.49 16.44
N LYS A 23 2.97 -0.34 16.97
CA LYS A 23 2.64 0.64 18.01
C LYS A 23 3.56 0.51 19.22
N ALA A 24 3.82 -0.71 19.70
CA ALA A 24 4.73 -0.92 20.82
C ALA A 24 6.15 -0.41 20.54
N LYS A 25 6.67 -0.58 19.31
CA LYS A 25 7.98 -0.08 18.88
C LYS A 25 8.00 1.44 18.64
N THR A 26 6.86 2.05 18.33
CA THR A 26 6.74 3.48 18.00
C THR A 26 6.09 4.32 19.09
N GLY A 27 6.11 3.87 20.35
CA GLY A 27 5.58 4.62 21.48
C GLY A 27 4.06 4.85 21.41
N GLY A 28 3.32 3.89 20.87
CA GLY A 28 1.87 3.94 20.70
C GLY A 28 1.38 4.67 19.45
N ARG A 29 2.30 5.18 18.61
CA ARG A 29 1.92 5.88 17.37
C ARG A 29 1.20 4.94 16.39
N ILE A 30 0.01 5.34 15.96
CA ILE A 30 -0.74 4.69 14.88
C ILE A 30 -0.23 5.21 13.54
N PRO A 31 0.06 4.34 12.55
CA PRO A 31 0.51 4.76 11.23
C PRO A 31 -0.54 5.58 10.47
N GLN A 32 -0.06 6.36 9.51
CA GLN A 32 -0.89 6.97 8.47
C GLN A 32 -0.79 6.12 7.19
N VAL A 33 -1.94 5.66 6.71
CA VAL A 33 -2.09 4.90 5.47
C VAL A 33 -2.73 5.82 4.43
N LEU A 34 -2.05 6.02 3.31
CA LEU A 34 -2.57 6.73 2.14
C LEU A 34 -2.94 5.73 1.06
N VAL A 35 -4.22 5.61 0.77
CA VAL A 35 -4.79 4.76 -0.29
C VAL A 35 -5.11 5.64 -1.50
N ILE A 36 -4.60 5.28 -2.68
CA ILE A 36 -4.80 6.01 -3.94
C ILE A 36 -5.38 5.06 -4.98
N GLY A 37 -6.48 5.46 -5.62
CA GLY A 37 -7.13 4.69 -6.69
C GLY A 37 -8.27 3.81 -6.20
N LEU A 38 -9.16 4.39 -5.39
CA LEU A 38 -10.40 3.76 -4.96
C LEU A 38 -11.46 3.83 -6.07
N TRP A 39 -11.18 3.18 -7.20
CA TRP A 39 -12.15 3.12 -8.30
C TRP A 39 -13.19 2.03 -8.02
N GLU A 40 -14.48 2.38 -8.19
CA GLU A 40 -15.65 1.47 -8.23
C GLU A 40 -15.65 0.34 -7.17
N ASP A 41 -16.14 0.67 -5.97
CA ASP A 41 -16.48 -0.26 -4.88
C ASP A 41 -15.33 -1.09 -4.26
N VAL A 42 -14.07 -0.78 -4.57
CA VAL A 42 -12.92 -1.40 -3.92
C VAL A 42 -12.61 -0.72 -2.58
N GLU A 43 -13.42 -0.98 -1.56
CA GLU A 43 -13.23 -0.45 -0.18
C GLU A 43 -12.34 -1.33 0.70
N LEU A 44 -11.78 -2.39 0.14
CA LEU A 44 -11.12 -3.45 0.90
C LEU A 44 -9.98 -2.96 1.81
N VAL A 45 -9.06 -2.14 1.29
CA VAL A 45 -7.92 -1.66 2.08
C VAL A 45 -8.38 -0.72 3.19
N PRO A 46 -9.23 0.29 2.93
CA PRO A 46 -9.88 1.07 3.98
C PRO A 46 -10.61 0.20 5.00
N TYR A 47 -11.35 -0.83 4.56
CA TYR A 47 -12.05 -1.77 5.42
C TYR A 47 -11.10 -2.56 6.33
N LEU A 48 -10.03 -3.15 5.78
CA LEU A 48 -9.01 -3.85 6.57
C LEU A 48 -8.32 -2.93 7.58
N CYS A 49 -8.03 -1.68 7.19
CA CYS A 49 -7.45 -0.68 8.09
C CYS A 49 -8.38 -0.40 9.28
N ARG A 50 -9.66 -0.13 9.01
CA ARG A 50 -10.67 0.11 10.04
C ARG A 50 -10.83 -1.09 10.96
N GLU A 51 -11.00 -2.27 10.38
CA GLU A 51 -11.17 -3.50 11.14
C GLU A 51 -9.94 -3.78 11.99
N ALA A 52 -8.73 -3.49 11.50
CA ALA A 52 -7.48 -3.62 12.23
C ALA A 52 -7.29 -2.60 13.36
N GLY A 53 -8.11 -1.56 13.43
CA GLY A 53 -8.05 -0.53 14.48
C GLY A 53 -7.32 0.75 14.08
N ILE A 54 -7.06 0.97 12.79
CA ILE A 54 -6.61 2.28 12.28
C ILE A 54 -7.83 3.21 12.24
N PRO A 55 -7.80 4.37 12.92
CA PRO A 55 -8.93 5.29 12.93
C PRO A 55 -9.25 5.81 11.53
N ASP A 56 -10.53 5.77 11.15
CA ASP A 56 -11.02 6.32 9.88
C ASP A 56 -11.09 7.86 9.96
N THR A 57 -9.91 8.47 9.96
CA THR A 57 -9.73 9.92 9.99
C THR A 57 -8.71 10.30 8.94
N GLN A 58 -8.82 11.50 8.37
CA GLN A 58 -7.85 12.04 7.40
C GLN A 58 -6.42 12.19 7.96
N LYS A 59 -6.21 11.90 9.26
CA LYS A 59 -4.88 11.82 9.88
C LYS A 59 -4.25 10.43 9.76
N ASN A 60 -5.05 9.36 9.76
CA ASN A 60 -4.56 7.98 9.84
C ASN A 60 -4.94 7.14 8.63
N LEU A 61 -6.06 7.43 7.99
CA LEU A 61 -6.52 6.78 6.77
C LEU A 61 -6.93 7.86 5.77
N VAL A 62 -6.04 8.11 4.80
CA VAL A 62 -6.24 9.10 3.74
C VAL A 62 -6.62 8.34 2.48
N ASN A 63 -7.81 8.62 1.97
CA ASN A 63 -8.41 7.92 0.84
C ASN A 63 -8.53 8.90 -0.32
N TRP A 64 -7.79 8.65 -1.40
CA TRP A 64 -7.72 9.50 -2.59
C TRP A 64 -8.11 8.74 -3.85
N ASP A 65 -8.64 9.49 -4.82
CA ASP A 65 -8.93 9.01 -6.15
C ASP A 65 -8.46 10.02 -7.22
N LEU A 66 -8.98 9.90 -8.44
CA LEU A 66 -8.65 10.76 -9.57
C LEU A 66 -8.77 12.26 -9.27
N PRO A 67 -9.80 12.78 -8.58
CA PRO A 67 -9.90 14.23 -8.31
C PRO A 67 -8.70 14.78 -7.54
N GLU A 68 -8.25 14.09 -6.49
CA GLU A 68 -7.13 14.53 -5.65
C GLU A 68 -5.78 14.50 -6.40
N THR A 69 -5.66 13.59 -7.38
CA THR A 69 -4.43 13.40 -8.16
C THR A 69 -4.42 14.19 -9.47
N MET A 70 -5.56 14.46 -10.09
CA MET A 70 -5.66 15.18 -11.36
C MET A 70 -5.70 16.70 -11.17
N ASN A 71 -6.27 17.20 -10.07
CA ASN A 71 -6.46 18.64 -9.84
C ASN A 71 -5.19 19.37 -9.34
N ARG A 72 -4.14 18.63 -8.94
CA ARG A 72 -2.87 19.20 -8.47
C ARG A 72 -1.68 18.52 -9.15
N PRO A 73 -0.74 19.27 -9.74
CA PRO A 73 0.51 18.68 -10.22
C PRO A 73 1.33 18.16 -9.04
N GLY A 74 1.79 16.90 -9.13
CA GLY A 74 2.68 16.30 -8.13
C GLY A 74 4.10 16.87 -8.16
N PRO A 75 4.98 16.44 -7.25
CA PRO A 75 4.79 15.35 -6.28
C PRO A 75 3.94 15.75 -5.06
N TYR A 76 3.31 14.77 -4.42
CA TYR A 76 2.32 14.98 -3.35
C TYR A 76 2.94 14.82 -1.96
N ALA A 77 2.94 15.89 -1.16
CA ALA A 77 3.53 15.91 0.19
C ALA A 77 2.97 14.83 1.13
N GLU A 78 1.72 14.43 0.91
CA GLU A 78 0.97 13.42 1.65
C GLU A 78 1.61 12.04 1.51
N ILE A 79 2.20 11.73 0.34
CA ILE A 79 2.94 10.49 0.12
C ILE A 79 4.14 10.39 1.06
N ARG A 80 4.89 11.49 1.26
CA ARG A 80 6.07 11.51 2.15
C ARG A 80 5.68 11.46 3.63
N LYS A 81 4.50 12.01 3.98
CA LYS A 81 3.96 12.08 5.35
C LYS A 81 3.34 10.76 5.80
N ALA A 82 2.72 10.02 4.89
CA ALA A 82 2.19 8.69 5.15
C ALA A 82 3.31 7.74 5.56
N ASP A 83 2.98 6.74 6.36
CA ASP A 83 3.87 5.62 6.69
C ASP A 83 3.79 4.54 5.61
N VAL A 84 2.58 4.37 5.06
CA VAL A 84 2.24 3.43 4.00
C VAL A 84 1.53 4.16 2.87
N ASN A 85 1.98 3.93 1.64
CA ASN A 85 1.21 4.27 0.46
C ASN A 85 0.71 2.99 -0.20
N PHE A 86 -0.61 2.85 -0.34
CA PHE A 86 -1.24 1.81 -1.12
C PHE A 86 -1.78 2.43 -2.41
N ARG A 87 -1.38 1.90 -3.56
CA ARG A 87 -1.71 2.45 -4.87
C ARG A 87 -2.31 1.36 -5.74
N GLN A 88 -3.55 1.60 -6.17
CA GLN A 88 -4.27 0.79 -7.14
C GLN A 88 -4.78 1.70 -8.26
N LEU A 89 -3.87 2.33 -8.99
CA LEU A 89 -4.23 3.27 -10.05
C LEU A 89 -3.38 3.02 -11.27
N HIS A 90 -3.93 2.41 -12.31
CA HIS A 90 -3.17 2.16 -13.52
C HIS A 90 -3.11 3.43 -14.39
N LEU A 91 -1.96 4.11 -14.42
CA LEU A 91 -1.73 5.31 -15.23
C LEU A 91 -1.11 4.93 -16.57
N SER A 92 -1.79 4.12 -17.38
CA SER A 92 -1.29 3.67 -18.70
C SER A 92 -1.20 4.77 -19.76
N LYS A 93 -1.83 5.93 -19.54
CA LYS A 93 -2.04 6.96 -20.58
C LYS A 93 -1.17 8.21 -20.47
N ARG A 94 -0.12 8.24 -19.64
CA ARG A 94 0.72 9.43 -19.49
C ARG A 94 2.15 9.24 -20.03
N GLN A 95 2.28 9.04 -21.34
CA GLN A 95 3.58 9.24 -21.99
C GLN A 95 4.00 10.71 -21.79
N GLY A 96 5.17 10.94 -21.18
CA GLY A 96 5.73 12.27 -20.96
C GLY A 96 5.35 13.00 -19.67
N SER A 97 4.54 12.41 -18.77
CA SER A 97 4.34 13.03 -17.44
C SER A 97 5.50 12.74 -16.50
N PRO A 98 5.83 13.66 -15.58
CA PRO A 98 6.77 13.37 -14.50
C PRO A 98 6.33 12.14 -13.68
N PRO A 99 7.28 11.40 -13.07
CA PRO A 99 6.95 10.32 -12.16
C PRO A 99 6.00 10.78 -11.05
N PHE A 100 5.05 9.92 -10.67
CA PHE A 100 4.09 10.18 -9.60
C PHE A 100 4.76 10.20 -8.23
N ILE A 101 5.72 9.30 -8.00
CA ILE A 101 6.61 9.31 -6.83
C ILE A 101 8.05 9.31 -7.32
N PRO A 102 8.63 10.48 -7.62
CA PRO A 102 10.02 10.54 -8.04
C PRO A 102 10.95 10.27 -6.85
N GLU A 103 12.08 9.61 -7.11
CA GLU A 103 13.02 9.20 -6.05
C GLU A 103 13.61 10.41 -5.29
N TYR A 104 13.93 11.50 -6.00
CA TYR A 104 14.47 12.72 -5.40
C TYR A 104 13.52 13.29 -4.34
N PHE A 105 12.21 13.25 -4.59
CA PHE A 105 11.19 13.78 -3.68
C PHE A 105 11.14 13.02 -2.35
N LEU A 106 11.40 11.70 -2.38
CA LEU A 106 11.48 10.89 -1.17
C LEU A 106 12.77 11.09 -0.38
N LYS A 107 13.83 11.62 -1.03
CA LYS A 107 15.11 11.97 -0.40
C LYS A 107 15.11 13.40 0.14
N GLU A 108 14.24 14.26 -0.38
CA GLU A 108 14.09 15.62 0.09
C GLU A 108 13.34 15.67 1.43
N GLY A 109 13.99 16.23 2.46
CA GLY A 109 13.37 16.51 3.75
C GLY A 109 13.03 15.28 4.61
N LYS A 110 12.21 15.49 5.63
CA LYS A 110 11.81 14.42 6.55
C LYS A 110 10.74 13.53 5.90
N ARG A 111 11.01 12.23 5.84
CA ARG A 111 10.12 11.19 5.32
C ARG A 111 9.67 10.25 6.43
N ASN A 112 8.39 9.92 6.45
CA ASN A 112 7.84 8.84 7.28
C ASN A 112 7.60 7.57 6.46
N LEU A 113 7.35 7.73 5.15
CA LEU A 113 7.01 6.66 4.22
C LEU A 113 8.05 5.54 4.27
N GLY A 114 7.66 4.38 4.78
CA GLY A 114 8.50 3.20 4.85
C GLY A 114 8.11 2.13 3.83
N VAL A 115 6.84 2.11 3.40
CA VAL A 115 6.34 1.10 2.47
C VAL A 115 5.48 1.70 1.37
N VAL A 116 5.72 1.27 0.13
CA VAL A 116 4.87 1.52 -1.03
C VAL A 116 4.33 0.19 -1.54
N CYS A 117 3.01 0.02 -1.52
CA CYS A 117 2.35 -1.10 -2.18
C CYS A 117 1.71 -0.59 -3.46
N ASP A 118 2.24 -0.98 -4.63
CA ASP A 118 1.68 -0.62 -5.93
C ASP A 118 1.22 -1.88 -6.67
N VAL A 119 -0.07 -2.20 -6.51
CA VAL A 119 -0.70 -3.34 -7.20
C VAL A 119 -0.89 -3.08 -8.70
N SER A 120 -0.72 -1.83 -9.14
CA SER A 120 -0.81 -1.42 -10.54
C SER A 120 0.55 -1.32 -11.25
N CYS A 121 1.62 -1.73 -10.56
CA CYS A 121 2.98 -1.66 -11.04
C CYS A 121 3.18 -2.52 -12.29
N ASP A 122 3.65 -1.89 -13.36
CA ASP A 122 4.16 -2.56 -14.55
C ASP A 122 5.68 -2.40 -14.59
N ALA A 123 6.39 -3.46 -14.21
CA ALA A 123 7.86 -3.48 -14.19
C ALA A 123 8.48 -3.39 -15.60
N THR A 124 7.69 -3.64 -16.65
CA THR A 124 8.15 -3.56 -18.05
C THR A 124 7.96 -2.17 -18.65
N ASN A 125 7.19 -1.30 -18.00
CA ASN A 125 6.93 0.06 -18.47
C ASN A 125 8.10 1.00 -18.16
N PRO A 126 8.82 1.54 -19.17
CA PRO A 126 9.93 2.48 -18.95
C PRO A 126 9.47 3.82 -18.36
N HIS A 127 8.16 4.11 -18.38
CA HIS A 127 7.53 5.30 -17.80
C HIS A 127 6.70 4.96 -16.56
N ASN A 128 7.17 3.99 -15.75
CA ASN A 128 6.50 3.63 -14.52
C ASN A 128 6.32 4.88 -13.62
N PRO A 129 5.10 5.16 -13.12
CA PRO A 129 4.84 6.27 -12.21
C PRO A 129 5.69 6.25 -10.94
N ILE A 130 6.22 5.09 -10.55
CA ILE A 130 7.10 4.90 -9.40
C ILE A 130 8.41 4.27 -9.91
N PRO A 131 9.44 5.07 -10.25
CA PRO A 131 10.62 4.59 -10.99
C PRO A 131 11.45 3.52 -10.27
N PHE A 132 11.39 3.48 -8.93
CA PHE A 132 12.10 2.48 -8.12
C PHE A 132 11.34 1.15 -7.98
N CYS A 133 10.06 1.09 -8.37
CA CYS A 133 9.26 -0.15 -8.42
C CYS A 133 9.47 -0.82 -9.79
N ASN A 134 10.66 -1.40 -10.01
CA ASN A 134 11.08 -1.94 -11.30
C ASN A 134 11.12 -3.49 -11.35
N GLN A 135 10.65 -4.16 -10.31
CA GLN A 135 10.59 -5.61 -10.23
C GLN A 135 9.24 -6.03 -9.63
N ALA A 136 8.72 -7.16 -10.09
CA ALA A 136 7.59 -7.81 -9.47
C ALA A 136 8.03 -8.49 -8.16
N THR A 137 7.29 -8.26 -7.08
CA THR A 137 7.43 -9.03 -5.84
C THR A 137 6.48 -10.22 -5.86
N TYR A 138 6.82 -11.28 -5.14
CA TYR A 138 6.03 -12.50 -5.09
C TYR A 138 5.69 -12.87 -3.66
N PHE A 139 4.70 -13.71 -3.50
CA PHE A 139 4.25 -14.23 -2.22
C PHE A 139 5.36 -14.77 -1.30
N ASN A 140 6.34 -15.52 -1.83
CA ASN A 140 7.47 -16.02 -1.05
C ASN A 140 8.53 -14.93 -0.71
N LYS A 141 8.55 -13.83 -1.46
CA LYS A 141 9.43 -12.67 -1.25
C LYS A 141 8.65 -11.38 -1.55
N PRO A 142 7.74 -10.97 -0.65
CA PRO A 142 6.71 -9.98 -0.97
C PRO A 142 7.21 -8.55 -0.91
N THR A 143 8.45 -8.32 -0.46
CA THR A 143 9.03 -6.99 -0.40
C THR A 143 10.40 -6.95 -1.04
N ILE A 144 10.70 -5.82 -1.66
CA ILE A 144 12.04 -5.45 -2.09
C ILE A 144 12.40 -4.14 -1.40
N SER A 145 13.60 -4.08 -0.81
CA SER A 145 14.12 -2.86 -0.21
C SER A 145 14.71 -1.95 -1.30
N VAL A 146 14.42 -0.66 -1.21
CA VAL A 146 14.94 0.35 -2.14
C VAL A 146 16.30 0.84 -1.66
N SER A 147 17.32 0.70 -2.49
CA SER A 147 18.67 1.18 -2.18
C SER A 147 18.70 2.71 -2.01
N GLY A 148 19.52 3.20 -1.08
CA GLY A 148 19.69 4.64 -0.85
C GLY A 148 18.64 5.28 0.07
N PHE A 149 17.76 4.47 0.68
CA PHE A 149 16.83 4.90 1.72
C PHE A 149 17.12 4.17 3.03
N THR A 150 17.62 4.90 4.04
CA THR A 150 18.02 4.32 5.34
C THR A 150 17.24 4.89 6.52
N GLU A 151 16.71 6.11 6.42
CA GLU A 151 16.03 6.79 7.53
C GLU A 151 14.69 7.40 7.10
N PRO A 152 13.57 6.67 7.26
CA PRO A 152 13.48 5.23 7.51
C PRO A 152 13.84 4.41 6.26
N PRO A 153 14.13 3.10 6.37
CA PRO A 153 14.25 2.23 5.20
C PRO A 153 12.98 2.28 4.35
N LEU A 154 13.13 2.24 3.03
CA LEU A 154 12.02 2.18 2.09
C LEU A 154 11.94 0.78 1.48
N SER A 155 10.75 0.19 1.46
CA SER A 155 10.47 -1.06 0.75
C SER A 155 9.26 -0.91 -0.16
N TYR A 156 9.18 -1.73 -1.20
CA TYR A 156 7.99 -1.80 -2.04
C TYR A 156 7.43 -3.22 -2.18
N ILE A 157 6.13 -3.28 -2.47
CA ILE A 157 5.33 -4.47 -2.77
C ILE A 157 4.62 -4.19 -4.10
N THR A 158 4.74 -5.10 -5.06
CA THR A 158 4.17 -4.98 -6.42
C THR A 158 3.41 -6.23 -6.84
N ILE A 159 2.87 -6.99 -5.88
CA ILE A 159 2.02 -8.16 -6.16
C ILE A 159 0.72 -7.66 -6.82
N ASP A 160 0.53 -8.01 -8.09
CA ASP A 160 -0.60 -7.65 -8.96
C ASP A 160 -1.93 -8.31 -8.56
N HIS A 161 -1.87 -9.43 -7.85
CA HIS A 161 -3.03 -10.22 -7.42
C HIS A 161 -3.35 -10.06 -5.92
N LEU A 162 -2.93 -8.96 -5.29
CA LEU A 162 -3.26 -8.72 -3.88
C LEU A 162 -4.78 -8.72 -3.59
N PRO A 163 -5.66 -8.19 -4.46
CA PRO A 163 -7.11 -8.31 -4.28
C PRO A 163 -7.61 -9.76 -4.33
N SER A 164 -6.91 -10.66 -5.03
CA SER A 164 -7.26 -12.08 -5.07
C SER A 164 -6.77 -12.85 -3.85
N LEU A 165 -6.00 -12.24 -2.92
CA LEU A 165 -5.63 -12.83 -1.63
C LEU A 165 -6.81 -12.93 -0.64
N LEU A 166 -8.00 -12.54 -1.07
CA LEU A 166 -9.16 -12.39 -0.21
C LEU A 166 -10.30 -13.30 -0.61
N PRO A 167 -11.08 -13.74 0.39
CA PRO A 167 -12.01 -14.83 0.19
C PRO A 167 -13.13 -14.55 -0.80
N ARG A 168 -13.64 -15.66 -1.33
CA ARG A 168 -14.45 -15.82 -2.55
C ARG A 168 -15.79 -15.06 -2.64
N GLY A 169 -16.11 -14.20 -1.69
CA GLY A 169 -17.17 -13.20 -1.84
C GLY A 169 -16.79 -12.05 -2.79
N MET A 170 -15.49 -11.91 -3.14
CA MET A 170 -14.99 -10.85 -4.03
C MET A 170 -14.04 -11.31 -5.17
N CYS A 171 -13.57 -12.57 -5.21
CA CYS A 171 -12.91 -13.16 -6.41
C CYS A 171 -12.75 -14.70 -6.33
N SER A 172 -12.81 -15.42 -7.45
CA SER A 172 -13.06 -16.87 -7.54
C SER A 172 -11.83 -17.79 -7.68
N LEU A 173 -10.82 -17.72 -6.78
CA LEU A 173 -9.71 -18.69 -6.76
C LEU A 173 -9.38 -19.21 -5.33
N PRO A 174 -8.86 -20.45 -5.16
CA PRO A 174 -8.29 -20.94 -3.89
C PRO A 174 -6.90 -20.34 -3.64
N LEU A 175 -6.62 -19.92 -2.40
CA LEU A 175 -5.30 -19.46 -1.99
C LEU A 175 -4.62 -20.45 -1.04
N PRO A 176 -3.29 -20.63 -1.12
CA PRO A 176 -2.53 -21.39 -0.15
C PRO A 176 -2.44 -20.67 1.21
N HIS A 177 -2.61 -21.42 2.30
CA HIS A 177 -2.70 -21.02 3.71
C HIS A 177 -1.46 -20.32 4.34
N THR A 178 -0.57 -19.65 3.60
CA THR A 178 0.74 -19.27 4.18
C THR A 178 1.34 -17.97 3.68
N ILE A 179 0.54 -17.03 3.17
CA ILE A 179 1.12 -15.93 2.41
C ILE A 179 0.57 -14.56 2.77
N ILE A 180 0.73 -14.22 4.04
CA ILE A 180 0.82 -12.84 4.48
C ILE A 180 2.10 -12.76 5.32
N ASN A 181 3.23 -12.60 4.62
CA ASN A 181 4.56 -12.63 5.23
C ASN A 181 4.74 -11.42 6.17
N GLU A 182 5.63 -11.54 7.16
CA GLU A 182 5.90 -10.53 8.20
C GLU A 182 6.09 -9.11 7.65
N ARG A 183 6.54 -8.96 6.40
CA ARG A 183 6.79 -7.65 5.80
C ARG A 183 5.59 -6.93 5.18
N VAL A 184 4.58 -7.65 4.67
CA VAL A 184 3.32 -7.03 4.20
C VAL A 184 2.55 -6.47 5.39
N LEU A 185 2.62 -7.16 6.52
CA LEU A 185 2.01 -6.73 7.77
C LEU A 185 2.82 -5.64 8.47
N THR A 186 4.17 -5.66 8.43
CA THR A 186 4.98 -4.56 8.99
C THR A 186 4.88 -3.25 8.20
N ALA A 187 4.23 -3.30 7.03
CA ALA A 187 3.80 -2.09 6.35
C ALA A 187 2.74 -1.39 7.21
N PHE A 188 1.74 -2.12 7.70
CA PHE A 188 0.83 -1.65 8.75
C PHE A 188 1.55 -1.52 10.11
#